data_AF-C0FY89-F1
#
_entry.id   AF-C0FY89-F1
#
_cell.length_a   1.000
_cell.length_b   1.000
_cell.length_c   1.000
_cell.angle_alpha   90.00
_cell.angle_beta   90.00
_cell.angle_gamma   90.00
#
_symmetry.space_group_name_H-M   'P 1'
#
loop_
_entity.id
_entity.type
_entity.pdbx_description
1 polymer ?
#
loop_
_entity_poly.entity_id
_entity_poly.type
_entity_poly.pdbx_seq_one_letter_code
_entity_poly.pdbx_strand_id
1 'polypeptide(L)'
;MFALPISKGKLALTKFFVLLSFLAIQLLIFSLSFVIAGFIATKIMNVTESIPVLYLLTWTLKLFTTMIPAISCMWAITILFEKPMLSMGLNLLLIIPGVLVANTPLWIVYPYCYSGYVVSNALHTVTATDTGSTLSLFPFIPCAVIISVFAICVSIKYFGRKEMS
;
A
#
# COMPACT_ATOMS: atom_id res chain seq x y z
N MET A 1 18.37 5.86 21.48
CA MET A 1 19.64 5.12 21.20
C MET A 1 20.27 5.75 19.96
N PHE A 2 20.99 6.86 20.12
CA PHE A 2 21.82 7.46 19.08
C PHE A 2 23.25 7.51 19.59
N ALA A 3 23.91 6.34 19.60
CA ALA A 3 25.34 6.24 19.92
C ALA A 3 26.23 6.41 18.68
N LEU A 4 25.64 6.48 17.48
CA LEU A 4 26.36 6.65 16.21
C LEU A 4 26.08 8.04 15.60
N PRO A 5 27.09 8.69 15.01
CA PRO A 5 26.99 10.00 14.34
C PRO A 5 26.30 9.87 12.98
N ILE A 6 25.10 9.29 12.95
CA ILE A 6 24.31 9.10 11.73
C ILE A 6 23.18 10.14 11.75
N SER A 7 23.03 10.87 10.64
CA SER A 7 21.97 11.87 10.50
C SER A 7 20.58 11.23 10.70
N LYS A 8 19.77 11.81 11.58
CA LYS A 8 18.39 11.40 11.92
C LYS A 8 17.54 11.10 10.67
N GLY A 9 17.63 11.95 9.64
CA GLY A 9 16.91 11.76 8.38
C GLY A 9 17.29 10.49 7.61
N LYS A 10 18.58 10.13 7.56
CA LYS A 10 19.03 8.86 6.93
C LYS A 10 18.47 7.65 7.68
N LEU A 11 18.45 7.68 9.01
CA LEU A 11 17.89 6.59 9.82
C LEU A 11 16.37 6.44 9.61
N ALA A 12 15.64 7.55 9.54
CA ALA A 12 14.20 7.55 9.25
C ALA A 12 13.89 6.93 7.89
N LEU A 13 14.68 7.30 6.89
CA LEU A 13 14.56 6.82 5.51
C LEU A 13 14.93 5.34 5.41
N THR A 14 16.00 4.89 6.07
CA THR A 14 16.35 3.46 6.13
C THR A 14 15.23 2.63 6.77
N LYS A 15 14.63 3.09 7.87
CA LYS A 15 13.48 2.40 8.50
C LYS A 15 12.27 2.32 7.55
N PHE A 16 12.02 3.38 6.79
CA PHE A 16 10.99 3.37 5.76
C PHE A 16 11.27 2.36 4.63
N PHE A 17 12.53 2.24 4.18
CA PHE A 17 12.92 1.22 3.20
C PHE A 17 12.76 -0.21 3.74
N VAL A 18 13.06 -0.43 5.01
CA VAL A 18 12.82 -1.72 5.66
C VAL A 18 11.31 -2.03 5.66
N LEU A 19 10.45 -1.07 6.01
CA LEU A 19 9.00 -1.24 5.91
C LEU A 19 8.53 -1.57 4.49
N LEU A 20 9.10 -0.91 3.48
CA LEU A 20 8.81 -1.18 2.08
C LEU A 20 9.21 -2.62 1.67
N SER A 21 10.35 -3.12 2.15
CA SER A 21 10.77 -4.51 1.91
C SER A 21 9.85 -5.52 2.59
N PHE A 22 9.35 -5.23 3.79
CA PHE A 22 8.36 -6.08 4.45
C PHE A 22 7.05 -6.15 3.67
N LEU A 23 6.58 -5.02 3.12
CA LEU A 23 5.42 -5.02 2.22
C LEU A 23 5.67 -5.90 0.98
N ALA A 24 6.86 -5.79 0.37
CA ALA A 24 7.21 -6.57 -0.81
C ALA A 24 7.22 -8.08 -0.51
N ILE A 25 7.81 -8.48 0.62
CA ILE A 25 7.84 -9.87 1.08
C ILE A 25 6.42 -10.37 1.35
N GLN A 26 5.59 -9.59 2.03
CA GLN A 26 4.19 -9.95 2.31
C GLN A 26 3.41 -10.20 1.02
N LEU A 27 3.52 -9.31 0.03
CA LEU A 27 2.84 -9.47 -1.25
C LEU A 27 3.39 -10.65 -2.07
N LEU A 28 4.68 -10.93 -1.97
CA LEU A 28 5.29 -12.10 -2.60
C LEU A 28 4.75 -13.41 -1.99
N ILE A 29 4.69 -13.50 -0.65
CA ILE A 29 4.12 -14.65 0.05
C ILE A 29 2.66 -14.86 -0.36
N PHE A 30 1.87 -13.78 -0.41
CA PHE A 30 0.47 -13.85 -0.83
C PHE A 30 0.33 -14.30 -2.29
N SER A 31 1.15 -13.76 -3.18
CA SER A 31 1.18 -14.14 -4.61
C SER A 31 1.56 -15.60 -4.81
N LEU A 32 2.57 -16.11 -4.09
CA LEU A 32 2.96 -17.52 -4.15
C LEU A 32 1.85 -18.43 -3.64
N SER A 33 1.22 -18.05 -2.53
CA SER A 33 0.10 -18.79 -1.94
C SER A 33 -1.07 -18.88 -2.93
N PHE A 34 -1.37 -17.79 -3.64
CA PHE A 34 -2.41 -17.74 -4.67
C PHE A 34 -2.09 -18.63 -5.87
N VAL A 35 -0.83 -18.63 -6.35
CA VAL A 35 -0.40 -19.49 -7.48
C VAL A 35 -0.51 -20.98 -7.11
N ILE A 36 -0.04 -21.36 -5.92
CA ILE A 36 -0.11 -22.75 -5.44
C ILE A 36 -1.57 -23.19 -5.30
N ALA A 37 -2.40 -22.38 -4.65
CA ALA A 37 -3.82 -22.67 -4.49
C ALA A 37 -4.55 -22.76 -5.85
N GLY A 38 -4.23 -21.86 -6.79
CA GLY A 38 -4.79 -21.88 -8.14
C GLY A 38 -4.42 -23.13 -8.93
N PHE A 39 -3.17 -23.62 -8.79
CA PHE A 39 -2.74 -24.87 -9.42
C PHE A 39 -3.45 -26.09 -8.82
N ILE A 40 -3.64 -26.12 -7.50
CA ILE A 40 -4.39 -27.20 -6.84
C ILE A 40 -5.86 -27.18 -7.28
N ALA A 41 -6.49 -25.99 -7.32
CA ALA A 41 -7.89 -25.83 -7.72
C ALA A 41 -8.16 -26.26 -9.16
N THR A 42 -7.29 -25.87 -10.11
CA THR A 42 -7.41 -26.28 -11.53
C THR A 42 -7.29 -27.79 -11.70
N LYS A 43 -6.44 -28.45 -10.92
CA LYS A 43 -6.33 -29.92 -10.90
C LYS A 43 -7.56 -30.62 -10.34
N ILE A 44 -8.17 -30.08 -9.28
CA ILE A 44 -9.38 -30.66 -8.67
C ILE A 44 -10.61 -30.44 -9.56
N MET A 45 -10.75 -29.24 -10.14
CA MET A 45 -11.93 -28.86 -10.92
C MET A 45 -11.86 -29.26 -12.40
N ASN A 46 -10.75 -29.85 -12.84
CA ASN A 46 -10.53 -30.29 -14.23
C ASN A 46 -10.73 -29.16 -15.26
N VAL A 47 -10.37 -27.93 -14.87
CA VAL A 47 -10.45 -26.73 -15.71
C VAL A 47 -9.09 -26.50 -16.35
N THR A 48 -9.05 -26.41 -17.69
CA THR A 48 -7.83 -26.20 -18.49
C THR A 48 -7.31 -24.76 -18.46
N GLU A 49 -8.17 -23.80 -18.12
CA GLU A 49 -7.84 -22.37 -18.10
C GLU A 49 -7.25 -21.96 -16.75
N SER A 50 -5.93 -22.12 -16.59
CA SER A 50 -5.21 -21.55 -15.46
C SER A 50 -5.00 -20.05 -15.66
N ILE A 51 -5.23 -19.25 -14.62
CA ILE A 51 -4.94 -17.81 -14.65
C ILE A 51 -3.44 -17.62 -14.94
N PRO A 52 -3.06 -16.82 -15.97
CA PRO A 52 -1.66 -16.67 -16.35
C PRO A 52 -0.81 -16.12 -15.19
N VAL A 53 0.31 -16.76 -14.88
CA VAL A 53 1.22 -16.32 -13.80
C VAL A 53 1.76 -14.91 -14.06
N LEU A 54 2.03 -14.56 -15.32
CA LEU A 54 2.44 -13.21 -15.71
C LEU A 54 1.36 -12.16 -15.42
N TYR A 55 0.10 -12.51 -15.65
CA TYR A 55 -1.03 -11.63 -15.32
C TYR A 55 -1.08 -11.40 -13.81
N LEU A 56 -1.00 -12.46 -13.01
CA LEU A 56 -0.93 -12.35 -11.54
C LEU A 56 0.24 -11.47 -11.07
N LEU A 57 1.43 -11.64 -11.66
CA LEU A 57 2.59 -10.84 -11.32
C LEU A 57 2.37 -9.35 -11.61
N THR A 58 1.79 -9.00 -12.77
CA THR A 58 1.48 -7.60 -13.10
C THR A 58 0.48 -6.98 -12.12
N TRP A 59 -0.52 -7.76 -11.67
CA TRP A 59 -1.47 -7.32 -10.65
C TRP A 59 -0.81 -7.14 -9.28
N THR A 60 0.05 -8.07 -8.87
CA THR A 60 0.80 -7.95 -7.61
C THR A 60 1.69 -6.70 -7.60
N LEU A 61 2.36 -6.41 -8.72
CA LEU A 61 3.15 -5.17 -8.86
C LEU A 61 2.27 -3.91 -8.81
N LYS A 62 1.12 -3.93 -9.48
CA LYS A 62 0.16 -2.83 -9.43
C LYS A 62 -0.33 -2.60 -7.99
N LEU A 63 -0.68 -3.66 -7.26
CA LEU A 63 -1.07 -3.58 -5.86
C LEU A 63 0.05 -3.03 -4.98
N PHE A 64 1.29 -3.51 -5.16
CA PHE A 64 2.45 -2.99 -4.45
C PHE A 64 2.59 -1.48 -4.62
N THR A 65 2.54 -0.98 -5.86
CA THR A 65 2.66 0.47 -6.13
C THR A 65 1.54 1.30 -5.48
N THR A 66 0.31 0.76 -5.43
CA THR A 66 -0.83 1.47 -4.82
C THR A 66 -0.77 1.54 -3.30
N MET A 67 0.02 0.68 -2.65
CA MET A 67 0.18 0.67 -1.19
C MET A 67 1.30 1.59 -0.70
N ILE A 68 2.21 2.05 -1.57
CA ILE A 68 3.30 2.96 -1.21
C ILE A 68 2.78 4.24 -0.52
N PRO A 69 1.77 4.96 -1.04
CA PRO A 69 1.25 6.17 -0.41
C PRO A 69 0.63 5.91 0.95
N ALA A 70 -0.09 4.80 1.10
CA ALA A 70 -0.68 4.40 2.37
C ALA A 70 0.41 4.15 3.42
N ILE A 71 1.46 3.39 3.10
CA ILE A 71 2.57 3.14 4.01
C ILE A 71 3.32 4.43 4.36
N SER A 72 3.51 5.34 3.41
CA SER A 72 4.10 6.66 3.70
C SER A 72 3.28 7.43 4.74
N CYS A 73 1.95 7.43 4.63
CA CYS A 73 1.08 8.04 5.64
C CYS A 73 1.10 7.31 6.98
N MET A 74 1.04 5.97 6.98
CA MET A 74 1.12 5.16 8.19
C MET A 74 2.45 5.40 8.93
N TRP A 75 3.55 5.53 8.18
CA TRP A 75 4.86 5.85 8.70
C TRP A 75 4.89 7.26 9.31
N ALA A 76 4.33 8.26 8.63
CA ALA A 76 4.23 9.63 9.16
C ALA A 76 3.44 9.69 10.47
N ILE A 77 2.31 8.98 10.55
CA ILE A 77 1.51 8.86 11.77
C ILE A 77 2.33 8.20 12.89
N THR A 78 3.07 7.14 12.59
CA THR A 78 3.90 6.45 13.58
C THR A 78 5.03 7.33 14.12
N ILE A 79 5.61 8.19 13.28
CA ILE A 79 6.62 9.15 13.74
C ILE A 79 5.98 10.31 14.52
N LEU A 80 4.75 10.71 14.18
CA LEU A 80 4.04 11.80 14.86
C LEU A 80 3.52 11.37 16.25
N PHE A 81 3.02 10.13 16.36
CA PHE A 81 2.42 9.58 17.57
C PHE A 81 3.37 8.56 18.23
N GLU A 82 4.08 9.03 19.25
CA GLU A 82 5.13 8.28 19.96
C GLU A 82 4.65 7.01 20.67
N LYS A 83 3.36 6.95 21.01
CA LYS A 83 2.77 5.79 21.67
C LYS A 83 2.44 4.73 20.62
N PRO A 84 3.11 3.56 20.62
CA PRO A 84 2.91 2.54 19.60
C PRO A 84 1.47 2.02 19.57
N MET A 85 0.81 1.92 20.74
CA MET A 85 -0.60 1.56 20.85
C MET A 85 -1.53 2.57 20.16
N LEU A 86 -1.25 3.86 20.29
CA LEU A 86 -2.09 4.91 19.69
C LEU A 86 -1.86 5.00 18.19
N SER A 87 -0.61 4.90 17.72
CA SER A 87 -0.31 4.83 16.29
C SER A 87 -0.96 3.61 15.64
N MET A 88 -0.84 2.44 16.26
CA MET A 88 -1.44 1.20 15.73
C MET A 88 -2.97 1.30 15.68
N GLY A 89 -3.59 1.81 16.76
CA GLY A 89 -5.03 2.04 16.81
C GLY A 89 -5.52 3.05 15.77
N LEU A 90 -4.80 4.17 15.58
CA LEU A 90 -5.17 5.19 14.59
C LEU A 90 -5.02 4.65 13.15
N ASN A 91 -3.94 3.93 12.86
CA ASN A 91 -3.76 3.30 11.55
C ASN A 91 -4.86 2.27 11.26
N LEU A 92 -5.26 1.48 12.26
CA LEU A 92 -6.37 0.53 12.12
C LEU A 92 -7.71 1.26 11.90
N LEU A 93 -7.96 2.33 12.67
CA LEU A 93 -9.15 3.15 12.55
C LEU A 93 -9.26 3.76 11.15
N LEU A 94 -8.16 4.27 10.58
CA LEU A 94 -8.13 4.91 9.26
C LEU A 94 -8.39 3.95 8.09
N ILE A 95 -8.26 2.64 8.29
CA ILE A 95 -8.63 1.64 7.27
C ILE A 95 -10.15 1.61 7.07
N ILE A 96 -10.95 1.77 8.14
CA ILE A 96 -12.41 1.63 8.08
C ILE A 96 -13.06 2.71 7.20
N PRO A 97 -12.79 4.03 7.37
CA PRO A 97 -13.25 5.05 6.44
C PRO A 97 -12.73 4.85 5.01
N GLY A 98 -11.59 4.16 4.85
CA GLY A 98 -11.05 3.84 3.54
C GLY A 98 -12.03 3.07 2.64
N VAL A 99 -12.86 2.21 3.23
CA VAL A 99 -13.88 1.46 2.48
C VAL A 99 -15.02 2.38 2.01
N LEU A 100 -15.43 3.34 2.85
CA LEU A 100 -16.49 4.30 2.52
C LEU A 100 -16.03 5.32 1.48
N VAL A 101 -14.84 5.89 1.69
CA VAL A 101 -14.29 6.94 0.83
C VAL A 101 -13.95 6.39 -0.56
N ALA A 102 -13.61 5.10 -0.67
CA ALA A 102 -13.42 4.43 -1.97
C ALA A 102 -14.68 4.46 -2.86
N ASN A 103 -15.87 4.63 -2.28
CA ASN A 103 -17.14 4.76 -3.00
C ASN A 103 -17.57 6.22 -3.24
N THR A 104 -16.69 7.19 -2.94
CA THR A 104 -16.97 8.63 -3.10
C THR A 104 -15.91 9.27 -4.01
N PRO A 105 -16.19 10.43 -4.65
CA PRO A 105 -15.18 11.13 -5.47
C PRO A 105 -13.93 11.60 -4.70
N LEU A 106 -13.94 11.53 -3.37
CA LEU A 106 -12.81 11.88 -2.50
C LEU A 106 -11.72 10.79 -2.43
N TRP A 107 -11.93 9.64 -3.08
CA TRP A 107 -10.99 8.51 -3.10
C TRP A 107 -9.56 8.90 -3.48
N ILE A 108 -9.37 9.90 -4.35
CA ILE A 108 -8.06 10.37 -4.84
C ILE A 108 -7.22 10.98 -3.72
N VAL A 109 -7.84 11.57 -2.69
CA VAL A 109 -7.12 12.29 -1.63
C VAL A 109 -6.81 11.36 -0.44
N TYR A 110 -7.42 10.17 -0.38
CA TYR A 110 -7.29 9.25 0.74
C TYR A 110 -6.47 8.00 0.39
N PRO A 111 -5.16 7.97 0.72
CA PRO A 111 -4.25 6.93 0.24
C PRO A 111 -4.57 5.53 0.77
N TYR A 112 -5.25 5.41 1.92
CA TYR A 112 -5.69 4.11 2.47
C TYR A 112 -6.76 3.44 1.60
N CYS A 113 -7.46 4.17 0.71
CA CYS A 113 -8.45 3.62 -0.22
C CYS A 113 -7.84 2.93 -1.45
N TYR A 114 -6.59 3.28 -1.79
CA TYR A 114 -6.07 3.09 -3.15
C TYR A 114 -6.01 1.61 -3.58
N SER A 115 -5.52 0.73 -2.71
CA SER A 115 -5.42 -0.71 -3.01
C SER A 115 -6.81 -1.34 -3.16
N GLY A 116 -7.73 -1.03 -2.23
CA GLY A 116 -9.11 -1.52 -2.28
C GLY A 116 -9.85 -1.08 -3.53
N TYR A 117 -9.72 0.20 -3.90
CA TYR A 117 -10.34 0.75 -5.11
C TYR A 117 -9.83 0.07 -6.38
N VAL A 118 -8.51 -0.17 -6.49
CA VAL A 118 -7.93 -0.86 -7.66
C VAL A 118 -8.39 -2.32 -7.75
N VAL A 119 -8.53 -3.02 -6.62
CA VAL A 119 -9.07 -4.39 -6.58
C VAL A 119 -10.55 -4.40 -6.97
N SER A 120 -11.36 -3.50 -6.42
CA SER A 120 -12.79 -3.41 -6.76
C SER A 120 -13.02 -3.10 -8.23
N ASN A 121 -12.24 -2.19 -8.81
CA ASN A 121 -12.30 -1.88 -10.23
C ASN A 121 -11.86 -3.09 -11.09
N ALA A 122 -10.85 -3.84 -10.67
CA ALA A 122 -10.44 -5.08 -11.34
C ALA A 122 -11.56 -6.13 -11.33
N LEU A 123 -12.21 -6.31 -10.19
CA LEU A 123 -13.31 -7.25 -10.06
C LEU A 123 -14.50 -6.83 -10.94
N HIS A 124 -14.81 -5.52 -10.98
CA HIS A 124 -15.84 -4.99 -11.85
C HIS A 124 -15.56 -5.24 -13.34
N THR A 125 -14.30 -5.18 -13.78
CA THR A 125 -13.92 -5.51 -15.17
C THR A 125 -14.00 -6.99 -15.51
N VAL A 126 -13.94 -7.87 -14.51
CA VAL A 126 -14.10 -9.32 -14.72
C VAL A 126 -15.58 -9.69 -14.80
N THR A 127 -16.44 -8.94 -14.10
CA THR A 127 -17.90 -9.18 -14.07
C THR A 127 -18.65 -8.45 -15.18
N ALA A 128 -18.24 -7.24 -15.54
CA ALA A 128 -18.81 -6.47 -16.63
C ALA A 128 -18.01 -6.75 -17.92
N THR A 129 -18.69 -7.15 -18.99
CA THR A 129 -18.14 -7.50 -20.31
C THR A 129 -17.63 -6.27 -21.08
N ASP A 130 -17.12 -5.25 -20.38
CA ASP A 130 -16.65 -3.98 -20.96
C ASP A 130 -15.13 -3.89 -20.96
N THR A 131 -14.58 -3.82 -22.17
CA THR A 131 -13.15 -3.74 -22.52
C THR A 131 -12.51 -2.38 -22.21
N GLY A 132 -12.76 -1.79 -21.04
CA GLY A 132 -12.26 -0.45 -20.75
C GLY A 132 -12.32 -0.05 -19.28
N SER A 133 -11.44 -0.59 -18.43
CA SER A 133 -11.12 0.09 -17.18
C SER A 133 -10.25 1.30 -17.45
N THR A 134 -10.86 2.43 -17.77
CA THR A 134 -10.20 3.73 -17.72
C THR A 134 -10.07 4.17 -16.26
N LEU A 135 -9.26 3.44 -15.47
CA LEU A 135 -8.73 4.04 -14.26
C LEU A 135 -7.95 5.26 -14.74
N SER A 136 -8.45 6.45 -14.45
CA SER A 136 -7.82 7.70 -14.88
C SER A 136 -6.49 7.83 -14.13
N LEU A 137 -5.45 7.22 -14.71
CA LEU A 137 -4.05 7.27 -14.29
C LEU A 137 -3.62 8.72 -13.97
N PHE A 138 -4.27 9.66 -14.64
CA PHE A 138 -4.25 11.09 -14.36
C PHE A 138 -5.63 11.53 -13.84
N PRO A 139 -5.77 12.09 -12.61
CA PRO A 139 -4.75 12.66 -11.72
C PRO A 139 -4.30 11.73 -10.57
N PHE A 140 -4.64 10.45 -10.60
CA PHE A 140 -4.36 9.51 -9.50
C PHE A 140 -2.86 9.39 -9.15
N ILE A 141 -2.00 9.14 -10.16
CA ILE A 141 -0.56 8.98 -9.96
C ILE A 141 0.09 10.24 -9.37
N PRO A 142 -0.11 11.45 -9.93
CA PRO A 142 0.52 12.64 -9.39
C PRO A 142 0.06 12.94 -7.95
N CYS A 143 -1.22 12.76 -7.62
CA CYS A 143 -1.70 12.91 -6.24
C CYS A 143 -1.04 11.92 -5.28
N ALA A 144 -0.97 10.63 -5.66
CA ALA A 144 -0.34 9.59 -4.86
C ALA A 144 1.14 9.89 -4.57
N VAL A 145 1.88 10.36 -5.58
CA VAL A 145 3.30 10.72 -5.44
C VAL A 145 3.46 11.94 -4.52
N ILE A 146 2.65 13.00 -4.71
CA ILE A 146 2.70 14.21 -3.89
C ILE A 146 2.44 13.87 -2.42
N ILE A 147 1.40 13.08 -2.12
CA ILE A 147 1.06 12.67 -0.76
C ILE A 147 2.20 11.84 -0.14
N SER A 148 2.79 10.92 -0.89
CA SER A 148 3.90 10.08 -0.42
C SER A 148 5.13 10.91 -0.08
N VAL A 149 5.53 11.82 -0.99
CA VAL A 149 6.68 12.71 -0.80
C VAL A 149 6.45 13.63 0.39
N PHE A 150 5.25 14.22 0.50
CA PHE A 150 4.90 15.07 1.64
C PHE A 150 4.99 14.31 2.96
N ALA A 151 4.40 13.11 3.04
CA ALA A 151 4.45 12.27 4.23
C ALA A 151 5.89 11.90 4.61
N ILE A 152 6.74 11.55 3.64
CA ILE A 152 8.17 11.26 3.89
C ILE A 152 8.92 12.51 4.37
N CYS A 153 8.68 13.68 3.77
CA CYS A 153 9.28 14.94 4.21
C CYS A 153 8.87 15.30 5.64
N VAL A 154 7.60 15.11 6.00
CA VAL A 154 7.11 15.28 7.37
C VAL A 154 7.82 14.30 8.29
N SER A 155 7.84 13.00 7.96
CA SER A 155 8.55 12.00 8.77
C SER A 155 10.00 12.38 9.02
N ILE A 156 10.74 12.79 7.99
CA ILE A 156 12.17 13.19 8.13
C ILE A 156 12.32 14.43 9.03
N LYS A 157 11.45 15.43 8.92
CA LYS A 157 11.51 16.66 9.73
C LYS A 157 11.18 16.42 11.21
N TYR A 158 10.22 15.54 11.49
CA TYR A 158 9.78 15.27 12.86
C TYR A 158 10.59 14.15 13.54
N PHE A 159 11.33 13.34 12.76
CA PHE A 159 12.18 12.27 13.28
C PHE A 159 13.33 12.82 14.14
N GLY A 160 13.27 12.56 15.44
CA GLY A 160 14.30 12.94 16.42
C GLY A 160 14.23 14.39 16.90
N ARG A 161 13.12 15.11 16.65
CA ARG A 161 12.83 16.41 17.28
C ARG A 161 12.58 16.29 18.80
N LYS A 162 12.29 15.09 19.31
CA LYS A 162 11.92 14.86 20.71
C LYS A 162 12.94 14.09 21.56
N GLU A 163 14.17 13.86 21.06
CA GLU A 163 15.30 13.50 21.94
C GLU A 163 16.00 14.74 22.55
N MET A 164 15.43 15.94 22.34
CA MET A 164 15.89 17.23 22.88
C MET A 164 14.82 17.91 23.75
N SER A 165 13.94 17.12 24.38
CA SER A 165 13.01 17.56 25.42
C SER A 165 13.26 16.78 26.69
#